data_AF-A0A1E8CI32-F1
#
_entry.id   AF-A0A1E8CI32-F1
#
_cell.length_a   1.000
_cell.length_b   1.000
_cell.length_c   1.000
_cell.angle_alpha   90.00
_cell.angle_beta   90.00
_cell.angle_gamma   90.00
#
_symmetry.space_group_name_H-M   'P 1'
#
loop_
_entity.id
_entity.type
_entity.pdbx_description
1 polymer ?
#
loop_
_entity_poly.entity_id
_entity_poly.type
_entity_poly.pdbx_seq_one_letter_code
_entity_poly.pdbx_strand_id
1 'polypeptide(L)' 'MKSARIALLLIVACLLALSGCSNRGVYEGIQASNRLECHRLPPSQFDDCMQRANKSFNEYERERQAATGQ' A
#
# COMPACT_ATOMS: atom_id res chain seq x y z
N MET A 1 5.93 -12.10 -38.71
CA MET A 1 4.55 -12.19 -38.15
C MET A 1 4.45 -13.07 -36.90
N LYS A 2 5.02 -14.29 -36.88
CA LYS A 2 4.96 -15.19 -35.68
C LYS A 2 5.73 -14.63 -34.47
N SER A 3 6.92 -14.06 -34.71
CA SER A 3 7.75 -13.40 -33.69
C SER A 3 7.05 -12.20 -33.03
N ALA A 4 6.35 -11.37 -33.81
CA ALA A 4 5.57 -10.24 -33.29
C ALA A 4 4.40 -10.68 -32.40
N ARG A 5 3.75 -11.82 -32.72
CA ARG A 5 2.69 -12.40 -31.88
C ARG A 5 3.23 -12.92 -30.55
N ILE A 6 4.40 -13.55 -30.55
CA ILE A 6 5.06 -14.04 -29.31
C ILE A 6 5.46 -12.86 -28.42
N ALA A 7 6.07 -11.82 -29.00
CA ALA A 7 6.44 -10.61 -28.25
C ALA A 7 5.20 -9.94 -27.63
N LEU A 8 4.10 -9.84 -28.36
CA LEU A 8 2.84 -9.29 -27.85
C LEU A 8 2.29 -10.12 -26.67
N LEU A 9 2.31 -11.45 -26.76
CA LEU A 9 1.86 -12.33 -25.68
C LEU A 9 2.70 -12.18 -24.41
N LEU A 10 4.03 -12.03 -24.55
CA LEU A 10 4.92 -11.80 -23.41
C LEU A 10 4.66 -10.45 -22.74
N ILE A 11 4.41 -9.40 -23.53
CA ILE A 11 4.06 -8.08 -23.00
C ILE A 11 2.75 -8.15 -22.21
N VAL A 12 1.72 -8.81 -22.76
CA VAL A 12 0.43 -8.98 -22.07
C VAL A 12 0.59 -9.78 -20.78
N ALA A 13 1.40 -10.84 -20.78
CA ALA A 13 1.68 -11.63 -19.58
C ALA A 13 2.39 -10.80 -18.49
N CYS A 14 3.37 -9.96 -18.86
CA CYS A 14 4.04 -9.05 -17.93
C CYS A 14 3.09 -8.01 -17.33
N LEU A 15 2.14 -7.48 -18.12
CA LEU A 15 1.14 -6.53 -17.64
C LEU A 15 0.18 -7.16 -16.63
N LEU A 16 -0.22 -8.42 -16.85
CA LEU A 16 -1.06 -9.15 -15.90
C LEU A 16 -0.33 -9.52 -14.61
N ALA A 17 0.98 -9.70 -14.65
CA ALA A 17 1.77 -9.96 -13.44
C ALA A 17 1.83 -8.73 -12.50
N LEU A 18 1.70 -7.51 -13.04
CA LEU A 18 1.73 -6.26 -12.26
C LEU A 18 0.46 -6.02 -11.44
N SER A 19 -0.66 -6.70 -11.73
CA SER A 19 -1.89 -6.56 -10.95
C SER A 19 -1.86 -7.28 -9.60
N GLY A 20 -0.75 -7.95 -9.26
CA GLY A 20 -0.58 -8.68 -8.00
C GLY A 20 -0.20 -7.81 -6.79
N CYS A 21 0.19 -6.54 -6.99
CA CYS A 21 0.45 -5.63 -5.88
C CYS A 21 -0.87 -5.25 -5.19
N SER A 22 -1.17 -5.90 -4.05
CA SER A 22 -2.33 -5.54 -3.24
C SER A 22 -2.09 -4.21 -2.51
N ASN A 23 -3.04 -3.28 -2.61
CA ASN A 23 -3.04 -2.02 -1.87
C ASN A 23 -2.85 -2.23 -0.36
N ARG A 24 -3.39 -3.36 0.17
CA ARG A 24 -3.24 -3.73 1.58
C ARG A 24 -1.79 -4.01 1.96
N GLY A 25 -1.08 -4.80 1.15
CA GLY A 25 0.31 -5.15 1.43
C GLY A 25 1.24 -3.93 1.41
N VAL A 26 1.04 -3.03 0.45
CA VAL A 26 1.77 -1.76 0.39
C VAL A 26 1.48 -0.90 1.62
N TYR A 27 0.21 -0.76 1.99
CA TYR A 27 -0.21 0.00 3.17
C TYR A 27 0.38 -0.55 4.47
N GLU A 28 0.29 -1.86 4.68
CA GLU A 28 0.82 -2.52 5.88
C GLU A 28 2.35 -2.36 5.97
N GLY A 29 3.07 -2.43 4.84
CA GLY A 29 4.50 -2.16 4.79
C GLY A 29 4.85 -0.72 5.18
N ILE A 30 4.11 0.27 4.68
CA ILE A 30 4.28 1.68 5.07
C ILE A 30 4.02 1.86 6.57
N GLN A 31 2.94 1.28 7.10
CA GLN A 31 2.61 1.41 8.53
C GLN A 31 3.64 0.72 9.44
N ALA A 32 4.26 -0.38 9.00
CA ALA A 32 5.37 -0.98 9.73
C ALA A 32 6.57 -0.02 9.84
N SER A 33 6.92 0.66 8.74
CA SER A 33 7.95 1.70 8.73
C SER A 33 7.59 2.86 9.64
N ASN A 34 6.35 3.35 9.58
CA ASN A 34 5.89 4.46 10.41
C ASN A 34 5.99 4.17 11.92
N ARG A 35 5.65 2.94 12.35
CA ARG A 35 5.80 2.53 13.76
C ARG A 35 7.27 2.56 14.19
N LEU A 36 8.18 2.13 13.32
CA LEU A 36 9.61 2.22 13.61
C LEU A 36 10.07 3.67 13.75
N GLU A 37 9.60 4.58 12.89
CA GLU A 37 9.89 6.01 13.01
C GLU A 37 9.36 6.60 14.32
N CYS A 38 8.19 6.16 14.81
CA CYS A 38 7.64 6.66 16.08
C CYS A 38 8.61 6.43 17.26
N HIS A 39 9.35 5.32 17.28
CA HIS A 39 10.35 5.05 18.34
C HIS A 39 11.53 6.04 18.36
N ARG A 40 11.73 6.83 17.31
CA ARG A 40 12.76 7.86 17.24
C ARG A 40 12.28 9.23 17.74
N LEU A 41 10.98 9.37 18.01
CA LEU A 41 10.39 10.63 18.45
C LEU A 41 10.50 10.81 19.97
N PRO A 42 10.48 12.07 20.46
CA PRO A 42 10.37 12.35 21.88
C PRO A 42 9.06 11.80 22.48
N PRO A 43 9.00 11.53 23.79
CA PRO A 43 7.82 11.00 24.46
C PRO A 43 6.53 11.81 24.21
N SER A 44 6.63 13.13 24.10
CA SER A 44 5.49 14.01 23.84
C SER A 44 4.81 13.80 22.48
N GLN A 45 5.47 13.13 21.52
CA GLN A 45 4.95 12.89 20.18
C GLN A 45 4.75 11.40 19.88
N PHE A 46 5.24 10.53 20.76
CA PHE A 46 5.25 9.08 20.56
C PHE A 46 3.83 8.52 20.45
N ASP A 47 2.96 8.84 21.42
CA ASP A 47 1.62 8.28 21.50
C ASP A 47 0.76 8.68 20.29
N ASP A 48 0.78 9.97 19.94
CA ASP A 48 0.08 10.49 18.77
C ASP A 48 0.59 9.87 17.46
N CYS A 49 1.91 9.65 17.35
CA CYS A 49 2.51 8.96 16.20
C CYS A 49 2.04 7.52 16.13
N MET A 50 2.15 6.77 17.24
CA MET A 50 1.78 5.36 17.31
C MET A 50 0.29 5.16 17.04
N GLN A 51 -0.57 6.05 17.52
CA GLN A 51 -2.00 6.00 17.25
C GLN A 51 -2.28 6.07 15.74
N ARG A 52 -1.60 6.96 15.00
CA ARG A 52 -1.75 7.06 13.54
C ARG A 52 -1.12 5.87 12.81
N ALA A 53 0.05 5.42 13.24
CA ALA A 53 0.78 4.31 12.63
C ALA A 53 0.13 2.94 12.88
N ASN A 54 -0.72 2.83 13.91
CA ASN A 54 -1.48 1.64 14.25
C ASN A 54 -2.82 1.51 13.51
N LYS A 55 -3.24 2.53 12.75
CA LYS A 55 -4.48 2.48 11.96
C LYS A 55 -4.48 1.26 11.04
N SER A 56 -5.56 0.47 11.11
CA SER A 56 -5.71 -0.73 10.30
C SER A 56 -6.05 -0.39 8.85
N PHE A 57 -5.71 -1.27 7.91
CA PHE A 57 -6.06 -1.08 6.50
C PHE A 57 -7.57 -0.91 6.29
N ASN A 58 -8.39 -1.69 7.00
CA ASN A 58 -9.85 -1.61 6.89
C ASN A 58 -10.40 -0.27 7.39
N GLU A 59 -9.81 0.29 8.44
CA GLU A 59 -10.19 1.61 8.93
C GLU A 59 -9.79 2.72 7.95
N TYR A 60 -8.57 2.68 7.44
CA TYR A 60 -8.11 3.56 6.38
C TYR A 60 -9.03 3.52 5.16
N GLU A 61 -9.39 2.32 4.67
CA GLU A 61 -10.20 2.19 3.46
C GLU A 61 -11.63 2.73 3.66
N ARG A 62 -12.23 2.51 4.84
CA ARG A 62 -13.53 3.10 5.18
C ARG A 62 -13.49 4.63 5.20
N GLU A 63 -12.47 5.20 5.86
CA GLU A 63 -12.31 6.66 5.93
C GLU A 63 -12.06 7.25 4.54
N ARG A 64 -11.25 6.58 3.73
CA ARG A 64 -10.96 6.96 2.35
C ARG A 64 -12.24 6.99 1.51
N GLN A 65 -13.02 5.92 1.54
CA GLN A 65 -14.29 5.83 0.82
C GLN A 65 -15.28 6.91 1.25
N ALA A 66 -15.40 7.13 2.56
CA ALA A 66 -16.25 8.19 3.11
C ALA A 66 -15.80 9.59 2.64
N ALA A 67 -14.49 9.83 2.53
CA ALA A 67 -13.94 11.10 2.05
C ALA A 67 -14.08 11.29 0.53
N THR A 68 -14.01 10.20 -0.26
CA THR A 68 -14.08 10.26 -1.73
C THR A 68 -15.48 10.05 -2.31
N GLY A 69 -16.47 9.71 -1.48
CA GLY A 69 -17.86 9.50 -1.91
C GLY A 69 -18.03 8.37 -2.94
N GLN A 70 -17.11 7.39 -2.94
CA GLN A 70 -17.13 6.21 -3.82
C GLN A 70 -17.83 5.03 -3.14
#